data_AF-A0A9Q9EKZ2-F1
#
_entry.id   AF-A0A9Q9EKZ2-F1
#
_cell.length_a   1.000
_cell.length_b   1.000
_cell.length_c   1.000
_cell.angle_alpha   90.00
_cell.angle_beta   90.00
_cell.angle_gamma   90.00
#
_symmetry.space_group_name_H-M   'P 1'
#
loop_
_entity.id
_entity.type
_entity.pdbx_description
1 polymer ?
#
loop_
_entity_poly.entity_id
_entity_poly.type
_entity_poly.pdbx_seq_one_letter_code
_entity_poly.pdbx_strand_id
1 'polypeptide(L)'
;MAGKAFLLIPLYIYPAEMDHWKPIITAAQDHRDVTFRTIINPENGPGPNQRPNSDFVWGLSQLNAEPNIETLAYVHTANKLNCGRRHDGICVCSQPMQALQKNISIYQNWPTSGCSPDGSNTMDITVDGIFFDEAPSNASCYDYMSQAASYAKSTLTRGNIVLFNAGAAVPTLASQTT
;
A
#
# COMPACT_ATOMS: atom_id res chain seq x y z
N MET A 1 -4.20 23.22 14.93
CA MET A 1 -2.96 22.42 15.04
C MET A 1 -2.46 22.17 13.62
N ALA A 2 -1.28 22.66 13.27
CA ALA A 2 -0.69 22.31 11.97
C ALA A 2 -0.46 20.79 11.95
N GLY A 3 -0.95 20.10 10.94
CA GLY A 3 -0.69 18.66 10.78
C GLY A 3 0.81 18.45 10.66
N LYS A 4 1.37 17.49 11.41
CA LYS A 4 2.77 17.10 11.25
C LYS A 4 2.93 16.47 9.86
N ALA A 5 3.89 16.96 9.08
CA ALA A 5 4.23 16.34 7.79
C ALA A 5 4.84 14.95 8.02
N PHE A 6 4.64 14.04 7.08
CA PHE A 6 5.23 12.70 7.05
C PHE A 6 5.98 12.51 5.72
N LEU A 7 6.93 11.59 5.71
CA LEU A 7 7.61 11.16 4.49
C LEU A 7 6.84 9.99 3.87
N LEU A 8 6.34 10.15 2.64
CA LEU A 8 5.75 9.06 1.87
C LEU A 8 6.81 8.48 0.93
N ILE A 9 7.10 7.18 1.05
CA ILE A 9 8.18 6.52 0.32
C ILE A 9 7.60 5.37 -0.50
N PRO A 10 7.54 5.47 -1.84
CA PRO A 10 7.27 4.33 -2.70
C PRO A 10 8.49 3.38 -2.68
N LEU A 11 8.51 2.46 -1.72
CA LEU A 11 9.65 1.55 -1.50
C LEU A 11 9.57 0.36 -2.47
N TYR A 12 9.69 0.66 -3.76
CA TYR A 12 9.61 -0.32 -4.85
C TYR A 12 11.00 -0.88 -5.20
N ILE A 13 11.92 -0.81 -4.24
CA ILE A 13 13.24 -1.42 -4.31
C ILE A 13 13.11 -2.80 -3.71
N TYR A 14 13.51 -3.83 -4.47
CA TYR A 14 13.49 -5.19 -3.96
C TYR A 14 14.44 -5.33 -2.74
N PRO A 15 14.00 -5.94 -1.63
CA PRO A 15 14.79 -6.07 -0.40
C PRO A 15 15.89 -7.15 -0.48
N ALA A 16 16.51 -7.34 -1.65
CA ALA A 16 17.65 -8.25 -1.80
C ALA A 16 18.79 -7.71 -0.97
N GLU A 17 19.19 -8.48 0.04
CA GLU A 17 20.25 -8.12 0.98
C GLU A 17 19.87 -6.85 1.78
N MET A 18 19.91 -6.93 3.11
CA MET A 18 19.39 -5.87 4.01
C MET A 18 19.88 -4.44 3.69
N ASP A 19 20.99 -4.30 2.96
CA ASP A 19 21.60 -3.05 2.56
C ASP A 19 20.67 -2.15 1.72
N HIS A 20 19.70 -2.70 0.98
CA HIS A 20 18.81 -1.87 0.14
C HIS A 20 17.79 -1.05 0.94
N TRP A 21 17.25 -1.59 2.05
CA TRP A 21 16.26 -0.89 2.88
C TRP A 21 16.88 -0.22 4.12
N LYS A 22 18.12 -0.58 4.46
CA LYS A 22 18.88 0.01 5.56
C LYS A 22 18.90 1.55 5.57
N PRO A 23 19.04 2.27 4.43
CA PRO A 23 19.00 3.73 4.45
C PRO A 23 17.71 4.32 5.05
N ILE A 24 16.56 3.68 4.81
CA ILE A 24 15.27 4.13 5.37
C ILE A 24 15.20 3.85 6.86
N ILE A 25 15.68 2.67 7.29
CA ILE A 25 15.75 2.29 8.70
C ILE A 25 16.67 3.26 9.46
N THR A 26 17.86 3.54 8.93
CA THR A 26 18.80 4.51 9.53
C THR A 26 18.20 5.92 9.59
N ALA A 27 17.55 6.39 8.52
CA ALA A 27 16.87 7.69 8.55
C ALA A 27 15.75 7.75 9.59
N ALA A 28 14.97 6.67 9.75
CA ALA A 28 13.93 6.59 10.77
C ALA A 28 14.52 6.58 12.20
N GLN A 29 15.67 5.93 12.38
CA GLN A 29 16.43 5.90 13.64
C GLN A 29 16.98 7.27 14.02
N ASP A 30 17.53 8.01 13.06
CA ASP A 30 18.12 9.33 13.26
C ASP A 30 17.06 10.44 13.42
N HIS A 31 15.84 10.21 12.92
CA HIS A 31 14.74 11.18 12.93
C HIS A 31 13.46 10.61 13.55
N ARG A 32 13.52 10.25 14.83
CA ARG A 32 12.40 9.63 15.57
C ARG A 32 11.12 10.44 15.65
N ASP A 33 11.20 11.74 15.47
CA ASP A 33 10.02 12.59 15.44
C ASP A 33 9.33 12.58 14.06
N VAL A 34 10.00 12.17 12.99
CA VAL A 34 9.40 12.10 11.65
C VAL A 34 8.69 10.76 11.45
N THR A 35 7.45 10.80 10.98
CA THR A 35 6.72 9.60 10.53
C THR A 35 7.10 9.26 9.10
N PHE A 36 7.44 8.00 8.85
CA PHE A 36 7.74 7.43 7.54
C PHE A 36 6.61 6.49 7.14
N ARG A 37 6.01 6.72 5.97
CA ARG A 37 5.01 5.84 5.36
C ARG A 37 5.61 5.15 4.16
N THR A 38 5.99 3.89 4.31
CA THR A 38 6.68 3.13 3.26
C THR A 38 5.68 2.24 2.51
N ILE A 39 5.54 2.45 1.21
CA ILE A 39 4.64 1.65 0.35
C ILE A 39 5.39 0.40 -0.11
N ILE A 40 4.82 -0.77 0.20
CA ILE A 40 5.41 -2.08 -0.05
C ILE A 40 4.71 -2.73 -1.25
N ASN A 41 5.50 -3.04 -2.28
CA ASN A 41 5.00 -3.56 -3.54
C ASN A 41 5.85 -4.76 -4.03
N PRO A 42 5.57 -5.99 -3.56
CA PRO A 42 6.30 -7.17 -4.02
C PRO A 42 6.21 -7.42 -5.53
N GLU A 43 5.00 -7.33 -6.10
CA GLU A 43 4.76 -7.71 -7.50
C GLU A 43 3.51 -7.03 -8.06
N ASN A 44 3.50 -5.69 -8.11
CA ASN A 44 2.30 -4.89 -8.43
C ASN A 44 1.09 -5.30 -7.57
N GLY A 45 1.34 -5.49 -6.28
CA GLY A 45 0.48 -6.18 -5.33
C GLY A 45 1.27 -7.21 -4.53
N PRO A 46 0.59 -8.09 -3.76
CA PRO A 46 1.25 -9.03 -2.86
C PRO A 46 1.90 -10.22 -3.58
N GLY A 47 1.76 -10.31 -4.90
CA GLY A 47 2.08 -11.50 -5.69
C GLY A 47 0.99 -12.58 -5.64
N PRO A 48 1.16 -13.69 -6.36
CA PRO A 48 0.15 -14.75 -6.49
C PRO A 48 0.05 -15.65 -5.25
N ASN A 49 1.07 -15.65 -4.39
CA ASN A 49 1.18 -16.54 -3.24
C ASN A 49 0.59 -15.91 -1.96
N GLN A 50 0.20 -16.76 -1.01
CA GLN A 50 -0.28 -16.29 0.31
C GLN A 50 0.84 -15.68 1.17
N ARG A 51 2.10 -16.02 0.86
CA ARG A 51 3.28 -15.54 1.58
C ARG A 51 4.19 -14.80 0.60
N PRO A 52 4.78 -13.68 1.01
CA PRO A 52 5.89 -13.12 0.26
C PRO A 52 7.14 -14.01 0.43
N ASN A 53 8.19 -13.75 -0.33
CA ASN A 53 9.45 -14.48 -0.16
C ASN A 53 10.16 -14.06 1.14
N SER A 54 11.22 -14.79 1.49
CA SER A 54 11.98 -14.55 2.73
C SER A 54 12.59 -13.15 2.84
N ASP A 55 12.96 -12.54 1.73
CA ASP A 55 13.59 -11.21 1.71
C ASP A 55 12.59 -10.13 2.12
N PHE A 56 11.36 -10.21 1.61
CA PHE A 56 10.27 -9.34 2.03
C PHE A 56 9.86 -9.59 3.47
N VAL A 57 9.79 -10.86 3.91
CA VAL A 57 9.47 -11.18 5.31
C VAL A 57 10.49 -10.54 6.24
N TRP A 58 11.79 -10.72 5.95
CA TRP A 58 12.86 -10.11 6.72
C TRP A 58 12.74 -8.58 6.68
N GLY A 59 12.69 -7.98 5.49
CA GLY A 59 12.67 -6.52 5.30
C GLY A 59 11.54 -5.84 6.05
N LEU A 60 10.33 -6.39 5.92
CA LEU A 60 9.15 -5.90 6.62
C LEU A 60 9.29 -5.99 8.14
N SER A 61 9.84 -7.09 8.66
CA SER A 61 10.02 -7.26 10.10
C SER A 61 10.86 -6.17 10.73
N GLN A 62 11.72 -5.53 9.94
CA GLN A 62 12.72 -4.58 10.44
C GLN A 62 12.30 -3.14 10.19
N LEU A 63 11.54 -2.90 9.13
CA LEU A 63 10.72 -1.70 9.04
C LEU A 63 9.73 -1.62 10.24
N ASN A 64 9.02 -2.70 10.51
CA ASN A 64 8.02 -2.75 11.59
C ASN A 64 8.64 -2.73 13.01
N ALA A 65 9.94 -3.01 13.14
CA ALA A 65 10.65 -2.83 14.40
C ALA A 65 10.88 -1.34 14.75
N GLU A 66 10.78 -0.44 13.76
CA GLU A 66 10.96 0.99 13.95
C GLU A 66 9.63 1.68 14.31
N PRO A 67 9.51 2.35 15.48
CA PRO A 67 8.24 2.86 15.99
C PRO A 67 7.65 4.04 15.20
N ASN A 68 8.44 4.64 14.29
CA ASN A 68 8.04 5.75 13.45
C ASN A 68 7.92 5.39 11.96
N ILE A 69 7.92 4.10 11.63
CA ILE A 69 7.61 3.59 10.28
C ILE A 69 6.21 2.97 10.29
N GLU A 70 5.38 3.36 9.32
CA GLU A 70 4.08 2.78 9.02
C GLU A 70 4.16 2.14 7.62
N THR A 71 3.90 0.84 7.50
CA THR A 71 3.97 0.14 6.20
C THR A 71 2.61 0.16 5.49
N LEU A 72 2.59 0.54 4.20
CA LEU A 72 1.38 0.61 3.40
C LEU A 72 1.43 -0.41 2.26
N ALA A 73 0.40 -1.24 2.12
CA ALA A 73 0.37 -2.25 1.07
C ALA A 73 -0.09 -1.64 -0.27
N TYR A 74 0.67 -1.86 -1.33
CA TYR A 74 0.31 -1.40 -2.68
C TYR A 74 -0.84 -2.22 -3.27
N VAL A 75 -1.89 -1.55 -3.76
CA VAL A 75 -3.00 -2.19 -4.47
C VAL A 75 -3.39 -1.34 -5.67
N HIS A 76 -3.29 -1.88 -6.87
CA HIS A 76 -3.67 -1.16 -8.09
C HIS A 76 -5.17 -1.29 -8.38
N THR A 77 -5.78 -0.21 -8.89
CA THR A 77 -7.23 -0.14 -9.16
C THR A 77 -7.58 -0.24 -10.65
N ALA A 78 -6.59 -0.30 -11.54
CA ALA A 78 -6.79 -0.54 -12.96
C ALA A 78 -6.11 -1.83 -13.44
N ASN A 79 -6.73 -2.51 -14.41
CA ASN A 79 -6.17 -3.69 -15.08
C ASN A 79 -6.26 -3.59 -16.61
N LYS A 80 -6.61 -2.42 -17.12
CA LYS A 80 -6.70 -2.09 -18.54
C LYS A 80 -5.99 -0.75 -18.78
N LEU A 81 -5.27 -0.65 -19.90
CA LEU A 81 -4.40 0.47 -20.24
C LEU A 81 -4.75 1.12 -21.59
N ASN A 82 -5.98 0.95 -22.06
CA ASN A 82 -6.43 1.38 -23.39
C ASN A 82 -7.55 2.43 -23.35
N CYS A 83 -7.56 3.25 -22.29
CA CYS A 83 -8.52 4.32 -22.08
C CYS A 83 -8.00 5.68 -22.57
N GLY A 84 -8.89 6.68 -22.54
CA GLY A 84 -8.60 8.02 -23.05
C GLY A 84 -8.64 8.11 -24.58
N ARG A 85 -8.56 9.34 -25.09
CA ARG A 85 -8.73 9.64 -26.53
C ARG A 85 -7.69 8.95 -27.43
N ARG A 86 -6.50 8.68 -26.90
CA ARG A 86 -5.37 8.06 -27.61
C ARG A 86 -5.23 6.56 -27.36
N HIS A 87 -6.10 5.95 -26.55
CA HIS A 87 -6.04 4.54 -26.17
C HIS A 87 -4.71 4.10 -25.52
N ASP A 88 -4.03 5.03 -24.85
CA ASP A 88 -2.76 4.84 -24.13
C ASP A 88 -2.88 5.14 -22.62
N GLY A 89 -4.09 5.42 -22.15
CA GLY A 89 -4.37 5.81 -20.77
C GLY A 89 -4.83 4.65 -19.90
N ILE A 90 -4.58 4.81 -18.60
CA ILE A 90 -5.05 3.90 -17.55
C ILE A 90 -6.58 3.96 -17.46
N CYS A 91 -7.23 2.79 -17.50
CA CYS A 91 -8.65 2.67 -17.24
C CYS A 91 -8.90 2.59 -15.73
N VAL A 92 -9.01 3.75 -15.09
CA VAL A 92 -9.26 3.84 -13.64
C VAL A 92 -10.46 2.99 -13.23
N CYS A 93 -10.37 2.35 -12.06
CA CYS A 93 -11.41 1.49 -11.50
C CYS A 93 -11.78 0.26 -12.38
N SER A 94 -10.92 -0.17 -13.30
CA SER A 94 -11.19 -1.35 -14.13
C SER A 94 -10.84 -2.68 -13.49
N GLN A 95 -10.02 -2.69 -12.42
CA GLN A 95 -9.69 -3.89 -11.67
C GLN A 95 -10.96 -4.44 -10.98
N PRO A 96 -11.35 -5.71 -11.20
CA PRO A 96 -12.52 -6.27 -10.53
C PRO A 96 -12.41 -6.17 -9.01
N MET A 97 -13.50 -5.76 -8.35
CA MET A 97 -13.52 -5.58 -6.89
C MET A 97 -13.07 -6.84 -6.15
N GLN A 98 -13.46 -8.04 -6.61
CA GLN A 98 -13.00 -9.29 -5.98
C GLN A 98 -11.48 -9.48 -6.07
N ALA A 99 -10.85 -9.09 -7.18
CA ALA A 99 -9.40 -9.20 -7.35
C ALA A 99 -8.66 -8.22 -6.42
N LEU A 100 -9.17 -6.98 -6.33
CA LEU A 100 -8.67 -5.97 -5.42
C LEU A 100 -8.79 -6.42 -3.96
N GLN A 101 -9.97 -6.92 -3.56
CA GLN A 101 -10.22 -7.46 -2.21
C GLN A 101 -9.34 -8.65 -1.88
N LYS A 102 -9.08 -9.53 -2.86
CA LYS A 102 -8.14 -10.65 -2.72
C LYS A 102 -6.72 -10.16 -2.42
N ASN A 103 -6.22 -9.15 -3.14
CA ASN A 103 -4.90 -8.58 -2.85
C ASN A 103 -4.82 -8.03 -1.42
N ILE A 104 -5.83 -7.26 -1.00
CA ILE A 104 -5.92 -6.75 0.37
C ILE A 104 -5.93 -7.90 1.38
N SER A 105 -6.72 -8.95 1.15
CA SER A 105 -6.80 -10.12 2.03
C SER A 105 -5.46 -10.82 2.21
N ILE A 106 -4.69 -10.99 1.12
CA ILE A 106 -3.36 -11.62 1.19
C ILE A 106 -2.46 -10.82 2.13
N TYR A 107 -2.36 -9.49 1.93
CA TYR A 107 -1.58 -8.64 2.82
C TYR A 107 -2.03 -8.73 4.28
N GLN A 108 -3.33 -8.72 4.55
CA GLN A 108 -3.86 -8.78 5.92
C GLN A 108 -3.62 -10.14 6.59
N ASN A 109 -3.47 -11.21 5.81
CA ASN A 109 -3.22 -12.55 6.33
C ASN A 109 -1.72 -12.85 6.51
N TRP A 110 -0.80 -12.00 6.04
CA TRP A 110 0.64 -12.22 6.18
C TRP A 110 1.09 -12.54 7.62
N PRO A 111 0.63 -11.84 8.68
CA PRO A 111 1.06 -12.11 10.05
C PRO A 111 0.68 -13.50 10.57
N THR A 112 -0.33 -14.14 9.99
CA THR A 112 -0.84 -15.45 10.44
C THR A 112 -0.58 -16.58 9.45
N SER A 113 -0.02 -16.26 8.29
CA SER A 113 0.09 -17.21 7.18
C SER A 113 1.26 -18.20 7.29
N GLY A 114 2.06 -18.18 8.35
CA GLY A 114 3.26 -19.01 8.53
C GLY A 114 4.48 -18.43 7.82
N CYS A 115 4.58 -17.10 7.74
CA CYS A 115 5.58 -16.42 6.92
C CYS A 115 6.99 -16.41 7.54
N SER A 116 7.11 -16.56 8.86
CA SER A 116 8.41 -16.65 9.52
C SER A 116 9.19 -17.87 9.03
N PRO A 117 10.55 -17.81 8.96
CA PRO A 117 11.37 -18.92 8.44
C PRO A 117 11.15 -20.27 9.13
N ASP A 118 10.78 -20.26 10.41
CA ASP A 118 10.46 -21.42 11.24
C ASP A 118 8.97 -21.79 11.26
N GLY A 119 8.13 -21.05 10.53
CA GLY A 119 6.67 -21.21 10.50
C GLY A 119 5.94 -20.67 11.74
N SER A 120 6.63 -20.04 12.69
CA SER A 120 6.05 -19.65 13.99
C SER A 120 5.24 -18.36 13.99
N ASN A 121 5.25 -17.60 12.89
CA ASN A 121 4.63 -16.27 12.78
C ASN A 121 5.15 -15.24 13.81
N THR A 122 6.41 -15.37 14.22
CA THR A 122 7.05 -14.46 15.20
C THR A 122 7.56 -13.16 14.60
N MET A 123 7.79 -13.13 13.28
CA MET A 123 8.18 -11.90 12.58
C MET A 123 6.95 -11.04 12.30
N ASP A 124 6.97 -9.80 12.80
CA ASP A 124 5.89 -8.85 12.54
C ASP A 124 5.99 -8.28 11.12
N ILE A 125 5.17 -8.79 10.22
CA ILE A 125 5.07 -8.33 8.83
C ILE A 125 3.69 -7.74 8.52
N THR A 126 2.99 -7.28 9.56
CA THR A 126 1.69 -6.62 9.44
C THR A 126 1.83 -5.33 8.64
N VAL A 127 0.80 -4.96 7.88
CA VAL A 127 0.71 -3.66 7.19
C VAL A 127 -0.23 -2.72 7.96
N ASP A 128 0.12 -1.44 8.03
CA ASP A 128 -0.62 -0.38 8.73
C ASP A 128 -1.72 0.28 7.90
N GLY A 129 -1.70 0.03 6.59
CA GLY A 129 -2.67 0.61 5.68
C GLY A 129 -2.57 0.09 4.25
N ILE A 130 -3.45 0.63 3.42
CA ILE A 130 -3.53 0.32 1.98
C ILE A 130 -3.28 1.60 1.18
N PHE A 131 -2.37 1.50 0.22
CA PHE A 131 -2.12 2.51 -0.80
C PHE A 131 -2.76 2.04 -2.11
N PHE A 132 -3.85 2.69 -2.51
CA PHE A 132 -4.48 2.42 -3.79
C PHE A 132 -3.83 3.25 -4.88
N ASP A 133 -3.20 2.58 -5.83
CA ASP A 133 -2.64 3.21 -7.00
C ASP A 133 -3.67 3.34 -8.13
N GLU A 134 -3.39 4.24 -9.05
CA GLU A 134 -4.21 4.46 -10.26
C GLU A 134 -5.65 4.91 -9.95
N ALA A 135 -5.85 5.56 -8.80
CA ALA A 135 -7.15 6.07 -8.39
C ALA A 135 -7.66 7.13 -9.39
N PRO A 136 -8.99 7.30 -9.53
CA PRO A 136 -9.54 8.35 -10.39
C PRO A 136 -9.17 9.75 -9.87
N SER A 137 -8.87 10.67 -10.79
CA SER A 137 -8.67 12.09 -10.48
C SER A 137 -9.97 12.90 -10.44
N ASN A 138 -11.13 12.25 -10.48
CA ASN A 138 -12.47 12.84 -10.43
C ASN A 138 -13.47 11.85 -9.79
N ALA A 139 -14.76 12.21 -9.73
CA ALA A 139 -15.79 11.41 -9.07
C ALA A 139 -16.33 10.21 -9.88
N SER A 140 -15.79 9.89 -11.07
CA SER A 140 -16.39 8.94 -12.03
C SER A 140 -16.62 7.53 -11.50
N CYS A 141 -15.85 7.09 -10.50
CA CYS A 141 -16.02 5.78 -9.86
C CYS A 141 -15.97 5.88 -8.33
N TYR A 142 -16.69 6.88 -7.80
CA TYR A 142 -16.82 7.11 -6.36
C TYR A 142 -17.27 5.84 -5.59
N ASP A 143 -18.30 5.13 -6.06
CA ASP A 143 -18.83 3.94 -5.37
C ASP A 143 -17.80 2.82 -5.30
N TYR A 144 -17.05 2.61 -6.38
CA TYR A 144 -15.95 1.63 -6.43
C TYR A 144 -14.87 1.98 -5.40
N MET A 145 -14.37 3.22 -5.40
CA MET A 145 -13.33 3.65 -4.47
C MET A 145 -13.81 3.64 -3.01
N SER A 146 -15.07 4.00 -2.78
CA SER A 146 -15.71 3.95 -1.46
C SER A 146 -15.82 2.52 -0.94
N GLN A 147 -16.22 1.57 -1.80
CA GLN A 147 -16.27 0.16 -1.46
C GLN A 147 -14.86 -0.41 -1.18
N ALA A 148 -13.87 -0.09 -2.01
CA ALA A 148 -12.49 -0.50 -1.83
C ALA A 148 -11.91 0.00 -0.49
N ALA A 149 -12.09 1.29 -0.17
CA ALA A 149 -11.64 1.86 1.09
C ALA A 149 -12.37 1.30 2.31
N SER A 150 -13.69 1.08 2.20
CA SER A 150 -14.47 0.48 3.29
C SER A 150 -13.99 -0.94 3.58
N TYR A 151 -13.73 -1.72 2.52
CA TYR A 151 -13.19 -3.06 2.66
C TYR A 151 -11.81 -3.05 3.33
N ALA A 152 -10.87 -2.23 2.82
CA ALA A 152 -9.54 -2.07 3.41
C ALA A 152 -9.62 -1.76 4.92
N LYS A 153 -10.41 -0.75 5.30
CA LYS A 153 -10.59 -0.37 6.71
C LYS A 153 -11.21 -1.47 7.55
N SER A 154 -12.13 -2.26 7.00
CA SER A 154 -12.75 -3.38 7.73
C SER A 154 -11.79 -4.55 7.99
N THR A 155 -10.73 -4.67 7.19
CA THR A 155 -9.78 -5.78 7.27
C THR A 155 -8.50 -5.45 8.03
N LEU A 156 -8.15 -4.16 8.17
CA LEU A 156 -6.94 -3.71 8.86
C LEU A 156 -6.97 -4.10 10.33
N THR A 157 -5.97 -4.88 10.75
CA THR A 157 -5.78 -5.28 12.16
C THR A 157 -4.84 -4.35 12.91
N ARG A 158 -4.03 -3.58 12.18
CA ARG A 158 -3.16 -2.51 12.68
C ARG A 158 -3.29 -1.29 11.78
N GLY A 159 -3.30 -0.10 12.39
CA GLY A 159 -3.51 1.16 11.67
C GLY A 159 -4.90 1.28 11.05
N ASN A 160 -5.12 2.35 10.31
CA ASN A 160 -6.39 2.64 9.62
C ASN A 160 -6.17 3.45 8.33
N ILE A 161 -4.95 3.42 7.79
CA ILE A 161 -4.53 4.31 6.72
C ILE A 161 -5.06 3.79 5.38
N VAL A 162 -5.74 4.67 4.65
CA VAL A 162 -6.11 4.48 3.26
C VAL A 162 -5.63 5.69 2.49
N LEU A 163 -4.73 5.49 1.53
CA LEU A 163 -4.25 6.54 0.64
C LEU A 163 -4.65 6.21 -0.80
N PHE A 164 -5.07 7.24 -1.54
CA PHE A 164 -5.38 7.14 -2.95
C PHE A 164 -4.35 7.94 -3.75
N ASN A 165 -3.69 7.29 -4.70
CA ASN A 165 -2.82 7.95 -5.65
C ASN A 165 -3.51 8.10 -6.99
N ALA A 166 -3.96 9.32 -7.28
CA ALA A 166 -4.53 9.67 -8.58
C ALA A 166 -3.47 10.12 -9.60
N GLY A 167 -2.20 10.30 -9.18
CA GLY A 167 -1.15 10.88 -10.01
C GLY A 167 -1.42 12.32 -10.48
N ALA A 168 -2.49 12.94 -9.99
CA ALA A 168 -2.97 14.27 -10.37
C ALA A 168 -3.81 14.88 -9.25
N ALA A 169 -4.06 16.20 -9.34
CA ALA A 169 -4.98 16.87 -8.43
C ALA A 169 -6.40 16.31 -8.59
N VAL A 170 -7.06 16.00 -7.47
CA VAL A 170 -8.47 15.63 -7.41
C VAL A 170 -9.27 16.89 -7.07
N PRO A 171 -10.09 17.44 -7.98
CA PRO A 171 -10.92 18.60 -7.68
C PRO A 171 -11.90 18.27 -6.55
N THR A 172 -12.16 19.23 -5.67
CA THR A 172 -13.14 19.04 -4.60
C THR A 172 -14.53 18.78 -5.20
N LEU A 173 -15.36 18.00 -4.51
CA LEU A 173 -16.71 17.66 -4.98
C LEU A 173 -17.56 18.91 -5.29
N ALA A 174 -17.28 20.05 -4.63
CA ALA A 174 -17.94 21.33 -4.88
C ALA A 174 -17.60 21.96 -6.25
N SER A 175 -16.52 21.55 -6.91
CA SER A 175 -16.10 22.09 -8.21
C SER A 175 -16.40 21.17 -9.39
N GLN A 176 -17.12 20.06 -9.17
CA GLN A 176 -17.45 19.08 -10.23
C GLN A 176 -18.94 19.15 -10.65
N THR A 177 -19.71 20.08 -10.11
CA THR A 177 -21.09 20.40 -10.52
C THR A 177 -21.14 21.69 -11.34
N THR A 178 -20.73 21.61 -12.61
CA THR A 178 -21.04 22.62 -13.65
C THR A 178 -21.14 21.94 -15.01
#